data_AF-A0A7C4M3X9-F1
#
_entry.id   AF-A0A7C4M3X9-F1
#
_cell.length_a   1.000
_cell.length_b   1.000
_cell.length_c   1.000
_cell.angle_alpha   90.00
_cell.angle_beta   90.00
_cell.angle_gamma   90.00
#
_symmetry.space_group_name_H-M   'P 1'
#
loop_
_entity.id
_entity.type
_entity.pdbx_description
1 polymer ?
#
loop_
_entity_poly.entity_id
_entity_poly.type
_entity_poly.pdbx_seq_one_letter_code
_entity_poly.pdbx_strand_id
1 'polypeptide(L)' 'IKRLAIQTEDHPIEYADFEGIIPEGEYGAGTVEIWDRGTFDIEEWTDEKIVVYIHGEKIRGRYYLVKFKKQENSWLFFKV' A
#
# COMPACT_ATOMS: atom_id res chain seq x y z
N ILE A 1 -3.96 -14.27 6.69
CA ILE A 1 -5.15 -13.39 6.70
C ILE A 1 -5.22 -12.65 5.37
N LYS A 2 -6.40 -12.48 4.80
CA LYS A 2 -6.63 -11.75 3.55
C LYS A 2 -7.33 -10.43 3.85
N ARG A 3 -6.83 -9.31 3.29
CA ARG A 3 -7.39 -7.97 3.47
C ARG A 3 -7.78 -7.36 2.12
N LEU A 4 -8.84 -6.57 2.10
CA LEU A 4 -9.19 -5.73 0.95
C LEU A 4 -8.23 -4.53 0.91
N ALA A 5 -7.69 -4.25 -0.27
CA ALA A 5 -6.90 -3.05 -0.57
C ALA A 5 -7.58 -2.30 -1.72
N ILE A 6 -7.80 -1.00 -1.55
CA ILE A 6 -8.43 -0.13 -2.56
C ILE A 6 -7.34 0.77 -3.14
N GLN A 7 -7.22 0.77 -4.46
CA GLN A 7 -6.25 1.60 -5.17
C GLN A 7 -6.67 3.08 -5.09
N THR A 8 -5.76 3.92 -4.64
CA THR A 8 -5.89 5.38 -4.58
C THR A 8 -5.05 6.03 -5.68
N GLU A 9 -5.04 7.36 -5.71
CA GLU A 9 -4.16 8.13 -6.57
C GLU A 9 -2.69 7.95 -6.19
N ASP A 10 -1.80 8.19 -7.15
CA ASP A 10 -0.35 8.19 -6.93
C ASP A 10 0.06 9.37 -6.05
N HIS A 11 1.10 9.18 -5.24
CA HIS A 11 1.63 10.20 -4.32
C HIS A 11 3.10 10.52 -4.66
N PRO A 12 3.57 11.75 -4.37
CA PRO A 12 4.99 12.10 -4.48
C PRO A 12 5.88 11.20 -3.61
N ILE A 13 7.11 10.94 -4.03
CA ILE A 13 8.04 10.08 -3.28
C ILE A 13 8.35 10.66 -1.89
N GLU A 14 8.38 11.99 -1.77
CA GLU A 14 8.61 12.73 -0.53
C GLU A 14 7.49 12.53 0.49
N TYR A 15 6.29 12.12 0.06
CA TYR A 15 5.17 11.84 0.95
C TYR A 15 5.42 10.61 1.84
N ALA A 16 6.37 9.74 1.47
CA ALA A 16 6.79 8.62 2.30
C ALA A 16 7.43 9.06 3.65
N ASP A 17 7.88 10.31 3.75
CA ASP A 17 8.45 10.92 4.96
C ASP A 17 7.46 11.85 5.70
N PHE A 18 6.21 11.96 5.24
CA PHE A 18 5.24 12.89 5.83
C PHE A 18 4.56 12.31 7.07
N GLU A 19 4.58 13.07 8.16
CA GLU A 19 3.75 12.89 9.35
C GLU A 19 3.14 14.23 9.75
N GLY A 20 1.87 14.22 10.15
CA GLY A 20 1.19 15.45 10.53
C GLY A 20 -0.32 15.38 10.44
N ILE A 21 -0.95 16.55 10.35
CA ILE A 21 -2.39 16.70 10.24
C ILE A 21 -2.70 17.35 8.90
N ILE A 22 -3.48 16.65 8.07
CA ILE A 22 -4.04 17.20 6.85
C ILE A 22 -5.33 17.97 7.23
N PRO A 23 -5.44 19.26 6.87
CA PRO A 23 -6.60 20.07 7.21
C PRO A 23 -7.92 19.46 6.74
N GLU A 24 -9.01 19.75 7.47
CA GLU A 24 -10.36 19.37 7.04
C GLU A 24 -10.71 20.04 5.69
N GLY A 25 -11.39 19.29 4.82
CA GLY A 25 -11.77 19.75 3.48
C GLY A 25 -10.77 19.40 2.38
N GLU A 26 -9.55 19.01 2.73
CA GLU A 26 -8.55 18.49 1.79
C GLU A 26 -8.69 16.97 1.60
N TYR A 27 -8.26 16.47 0.44
CA TYR A 27 -8.17 15.02 0.20
C TYR A 27 -7.13 14.40 1.14
N GLY A 28 -7.54 13.40 1.93
CA GLY A 28 -6.69 12.80 2.96
C GLY A 28 -6.78 13.48 4.34
N ALA A 29 -7.74 14.38 4.56
CA ALA A 29 -7.97 15.03 5.86
C ALA A 29 -7.92 14.05 7.04
N GLY A 30 -7.15 14.41 8.07
CA GLY A 30 -6.91 13.58 9.24
C GLY A 30 -5.46 13.55 9.68
N THR A 31 -5.17 12.74 10.69
CA THR A 31 -3.81 12.51 11.19
C THR A 31 -3.12 11.43 10.38
N VAL A 32 -1.92 11.74 9.89
CA VAL A 32 -1.03 10.82 9.18
C VAL A 32 0.16 10.50 10.07
N GLU A 33 0.38 9.21 10.31
CA GLU A 33 1.52 8.65 11.06
C GLU A 33 2.23 7.63 10.17
N ILE A 34 3.56 7.58 10.22
CA ILE A 34 4.34 6.52 9.59
C ILE A 34 4.17 5.25 10.41
N TRP A 35 3.22 4.41 10.00
CA TRP A 35 2.96 3.16 10.72
C TRP A 35 4.10 2.14 10.57
N ASP A 36 4.72 2.06 9.40
CA ASP A 36 5.90 1.22 9.12
C ASP A 36 6.73 1.83 7.99
N ARG A 37 8.02 1.53 7.94
CA ARG A 37 8.96 2.04 6.93
C ARG A 37 9.98 0.96 6.55
N GLY A 38 10.38 0.96 5.28
CA GLY A 38 11.38 0.02 4.79
C GLY A 38 11.59 0.09 3.29
N THR A 39 12.14 -0.99 2.75
CA THR A 39 12.31 -1.20 1.31
C THR A 39 11.58 -2.47 0.87
N PHE A 40 11.54 -2.75 -0.44
CA PHE A 40 10.99 -3.99 -0.95
C PHE A 40 11.73 -4.44 -2.21
N ASP A 41 11.74 -5.75 -2.45
CA ASP A 41 12.16 -6.34 -3.71
C ASP A 41 10.94 -6.74 -4.53
N ILE A 42 10.97 -6.46 -5.83
CA ILE A 42 9.92 -6.86 -6.77
C ILE A 42 10.21 -8.28 -7.28
N GLU A 43 9.26 -9.19 -7.10
CA GLU A 43 9.31 -10.53 -7.71
C GLU A 43 8.42 -10.61 -8.96
N GLU A 44 7.29 -9.88 -8.99
CA GLU A 44 6.37 -9.82 -10.13
C GLU A 44 5.57 -8.51 -10.08
N TRP A 45 5.40 -7.84 -11.23
CA TRP A 45 4.60 -6.62 -11.33
C TRP A 45 3.84 -6.59 -12.65
N THR A 46 2.52 -6.74 -12.58
CA THR A 46 1.60 -6.74 -13.72
C THR A 46 0.31 -6.00 -13.36
N ASP A 47 -0.54 -5.73 -14.35
CA ASP A 47 -1.82 -5.04 -14.14
C ASP A 47 -2.83 -5.83 -13.28
N GLU A 48 -2.66 -7.14 -13.16
CA GLU A 48 -3.56 -8.02 -12.39
C GLU A 48 -2.95 -8.52 -11.07
N LYS A 49 -1.62 -8.48 -10.94
CA LYS A 49 -0.89 -9.10 -9.82
C LYS A 49 0.45 -8.44 -9.56
N ILE A 50 0.73 -8.18 -8.28
CA ILE A 50 2.01 -7.70 -7.77
C ILE A 50 2.47 -8.65 -6.65
N VAL A 51 3.74 -9.07 -6.71
CA VAL A 51 4.40 -9.87 -5.69
C VAL A 51 5.69 -9.17 -5.27
N VAL A 52 5.81 -8.91 -3.97
CA VAL A 52 6.96 -8.22 -3.40
C VAL A 52 7.44 -8.91 -2.13
N TYR A 53 8.73 -8.82 -1.86
CA TYR A 53 9.30 -9.13 -0.55
C TYR A 53 9.53 -7.83 0.20
N ILE A 54 8.81 -7.62 1.31
CA ILE A 54 8.87 -6.37 2.09
C ILE A 54 9.91 -6.50 3.20
N HIS A 55 10.75 -5.47 3.31
CA HIS A 55 11.78 -5.28 4.35
C HIS A 55 11.40 -4.10 5.26
N GLY A 56 10.26 -4.20 5.94
CA GLY A 56 9.80 -3.20 6.92
C GLY A 56 10.28 -3.48 8.34
N GLU A 57 9.97 -2.60 9.28
CA GLU A 57 10.20 -2.84 10.70
C GLU A 57 9.10 -3.72 11.30
N LYS A 58 7.84 -3.47 10.93
CA LYS A 58 6.67 -4.20 11.43
C LYS A 58 6.25 -5.34 10.51
N ILE A 59 6.19 -5.11 9.19
CA ILE A 59 5.86 -6.14 8.21
C ILE A 59 7.10 -6.59 7.45
N ARG A 60 7.30 -7.91 7.40
CA ARG A 60 8.42 -8.56 6.70
C ARG A 60 7.98 -9.81 5.98
N GLY A 61 8.57 -10.08 4.84
CA GLY A 61 8.36 -11.30 4.05
C GLY A 61 7.60 -11.06 2.75
N ARG A 62 7.15 -12.14 2.13
CA ARG A 62 6.50 -12.11 0.82
C ARG A 62 5.01 -11.75 0.92
N TYR A 63 4.60 -10.75 0.17
CA TYR A 63 3.22 -10.29 0.07
C TYR A 63 2.72 -10.28 -1.37
N TYR A 64 1.42 -10.49 -1.49
CA TYR A 64 0.70 -10.53 -2.76
C TYR A 64 -0.37 -9.45 -2.77
N LEU A 65 -0.49 -8.76 -3.90
CA LEU A 65 -1.65 -7.97 -4.30
C LEU A 65 -2.24 -8.61 -5.56
N VAL A 66 -3.52 -8.97 -5.52
CA VAL A 66 -4.23 -9.57 -6.68
C VAL A 66 -5.51 -8.80 -6.96
N LYS A 67 -5.69 -8.32 -8.19
CA LYS A 67 -6.83 -7.47 -8.58
C LYS A 67 -8.13 -8.28 -8.68
N PHE A 68 -9.23 -7.72 -8.21
CA PHE A 68 -10.57 -8.27 -8.42
C PHE A 68 -11.06 -7.94 -9.84
N LYS A 69 -11.36 -8.96 -10.65
CA LYS A 69 -11.83 -8.74 -12.04
C LYS A 69 -13.23 -8.11 -12.14
N LYS A 70 -14.02 -8.15 -11.07
CA LYS A 70 -15.44 -7.71 -11.05
C LYS A 70 -15.69 -6.42 -10.27
N GLN A 71 -14.68 -5.89 -9.59
CA GLN A 71 -14.81 -4.70 -8.75
C GLN A 71 -13.64 -3.77 -9.06
N GLU A 72 -13.96 -2.59 -9.57
CA GLU A 72 -12.97 -1.59 -9.96
C GLU A 72 -12.10 -1.21 -8.75
N ASN A 73 -10.82 -0.96 -9.02
CA ASN A 73 -9.81 -0.50 -8.05
C ASN A 73 -9.65 -1.37 -6.80
N SER A 74 -10.19 -2.59 -6.79
CA SER A 74 -10.18 -3.46 -5.62
C SER A 74 -9.16 -4.57 -5.77
N TRP A 75 -8.36 -4.78 -4.72
CA TRP A 75 -7.27 -5.75 -4.66
C TRP A 75 -7.37 -6.60 -3.38
N LEU A 76 -6.81 -7.80 -3.44
CA LEU A 76 -6.64 -8.68 -2.28
C LEU A 76 -5.18 -8.63 -1.82
N PHE A 77 -4.94 -8.17 -0.60
CA PHE A 77 -3.62 -8.09 0.03
C PHE A 77 -3.45 -9.19 1.09
N PHE A 78 -2.37 -9.97 0.99
CA PHE A 78 -2.06 -11.00 1.98
C PHE A 78 -0.58 -11.40 2.00
N LYS A 79 -0.11 -11.85 3.17
CA LYS A 79 1.18 -12.49 3.36
C LYS A 79 1.12 -13.97 2.99
N VAL A 80 2.20 -14.48 2.39
CA VAL A 80 2.44 -15.92 2.16
C VAL A 80 3.34 -16.50 3.24
#